data_AF-A0A093UWE1-F1
#
_entry.id   AF-A0A093UWE1-F1
#
_cell.length_a   1.000
_cell.length_b   1.000
_cell.length_c   1.000
_cell.angle_alpha   90.00
_cell.angle_beta   90.00
_cell.angle_gamma   90.00
#
_symmetry.space_group_name_H-M   'P 1'
#
loop_
_entity.id
_entity.type
_entity.pdbx_description
1 polymer ?
#
loop_
_entity_poly.entity_id
_entity_poly.type
_entity_poly.pdbx_seq_one_letter_code
_entity_poly.pdbx_strand_id
1 'polypeptide(L)'
;MLKDILVPLKPKGEYYHVTCLERLLPDLSALVRDGHLKMDGCISAPLGSQVCIKSSAEMIADWFKYGGRTFDLGCYENYNKNHREWEGDWSARWIAHQLGHGEQLDNACNFCQSLPILEEPKKPDYFPKEPSVISLS
;
A
#
# COMPACT_ATOMS: atom_id res chain seq x y z
N MET A 1 7.24 49.08 20.01
CA MET A 1 6.33 48.10 20.63
C MET A 1 5.42 47.53 19.55
N LEU A 2 5.84 46.45 18.90
CA LEU A 2 4.97 45.63 18.05
C LEU A 2 4.56 44.43 18.92
N LYS A 3 3.27 44.30 19.17
CA LYS A 3 2.72 43.14 19.88
C LYS A 3 2.72 41.99 18.88
N ASP A 4 3.58 41.01 19.11
CA ASP A 4 3.52 39.74 18.39
C ASP A 4 2.15 39.12 18.60
N ILE A 5 1.39 39.04 17.52
CA ILE A 5 0.12 38.31 17.48
C ILE A 5 0.52 36.83 17.53
N LEU A 6 0.48 36.25 18.73
CA LEU A 6 0.54 34.81 18.92
C LEU A 6 -0.69 34.19 18.24
N VAL A 7 -0.53 33.82 16.97
CA VAL A 7 -1.43 32.89 16.31
C VAL A 7 -1.34 31.59 17.10
N PRO A 8 -2.48 31.03 17.60
CA PRO A 8 -2.45 29.73 18.23
C PRO A 8 -1.89 28.72 17.22
N LEU A 9 -0.73 28.15 17.54
CA LEU A 9 -0.21 27.00 16.81
C LEU A 9 -1.32 25.94 16.87
N LYS A 10 -1.87 25.54 15.72
CA LYS A 10 -2.78 24.39 15.63
C LYS A 10 -2.19 23.25 16.47
N PRO A 11 -2.99 22.54 17.30
CA PRO A 11 -2.47 21.41 18.03
C PRO A 11 -1.82 20.45 17.03
N LYS A 12 -0.54 20.14 17.27
CA LYS A 12 0.20 19.14 16.50
C LYS A 12 -0.65 17.89 16.50
N GLY A 13 -1.04 17.41 15.32
CA GLY A 13 -1.89 16.23 15.18
C GLY A 13 -1.34 15.10 16.05
N GLU A 14 -2.10 14.74 17.08
CA GLU A 14 -1.81 13.58 17.90
C GLU A 14 -2.18 12.38 17.04
N TYR A 15 -1.16 11.72 16.47
CA TYR A 15 -1.36 10.50 15.71
C TYR A 15 -1.64 9.37 16.70
N TYR A 16 -2.89 8.96 16.80
CA TYR A 16 -3.28 7.76 17.54
C TYR A 16 -2.90 6.54 16.70
N HIS A 17 -2.14 5.61 17.28
CA HIS A 17 -1.97 4.28 16.69
C HIS A 17 -3.35 3.61 16.55
N VAL A 18 -3.57 2.74 15.57
CA VAL A 18 -4.88 2.08 15.37
C VAL A 18 -5.35 1.40 16.68
N THR A 19 -4.42 0.80 17.42
CA THR A 19 -4.71 0.21 18.74
C THR A 19 -5.13 1.23 19.82
N CYS A 20 -4.76 2.50 19.68
CA CYS A 20 -5.24 3.57 20.54
C CYS A 20 -6.64 4.03 20.13
N LEU A 21 -6.94 4.08 18.83
CA LEU A 21 -8.30 4.38 18.34
C LEU A 21 -9.29 3.28 18.74
N GLU A 22 -8.89 2.01 18.68
CA GLU A 22 -9.69 0.87 19.13
C GLU A 22 -10.02 0.93 20.63
N ARG A 23 -9.13 1.50 21.46
CA ARG A 23 -9.39 1.71 22.89
C ARG A 23 -10.31 2.89 23.18
N LEU A 24 -10.28 3.93 22.35
CA LEU A 24 -11.13 5.12 22.49
C LEU A 24 -12.53 4.90 21.90
N LEU A 25 -12.64 4.03 20.89
CA LEU A 25 -13.86 3.71 20.19
C LEU A 25 -14.05 2.17 20.22
N PRO A 26 -14.70 1.63 21.27
CA PRO A 26 -14.87 0.18 21.42
C PRO A 26 -15.53 -0.50 20.23
N ASP A 27 -16.39 0.24 19.50
CA ASP A 27 -17.12 -0.23 18.32
C ASP A 27 -16.47 0.21 16.99
N LEU A 28 -15.16 0.47 16.97
CA LEU A 28 -14.46 1.02 15.79
C LEU A 28 -14.73 0.23 14.50
N SER A 29 -14.69 -1.10 14.56
CA SER A 29 -14.99 -1.95 13.39
C SER A 29 -16.43 -1.79 12.90
N ALA A 30 -17.41 -1.67 13.81
CA ALA A 30 -18.80 -1.43 13.42
C ALA A 30 -18.95 -0.04 12.77
N LEU A 31 -18.32 0.99 13.34
CA LEU A 31 -18.33 2.34 12.77
C LEU A 31 -17.71 2.40 11.36
N VAL A 32 -16.65 1.62 11.10
CA VAL A 32 -16.06 1.51 9.76
C VAL A 32 -16.99 0.74 8.82
N ARG A 33 -17.49 -0.43 9.23
CA ARG A 33 -18.37 -1.28 8.43
C ARG A 33 -19.67 -0.57 8.03
N ASP A 34 -20.22 0.21 8.94
CA ASP A 34 -21.47 0.94 8.76
C ASP A 34 -21.25 2.29 8.03
N GLY A 35 -20.00 2.60 7.65
CA GLY A 35 -19.64 3.77 6.85
C GLY A 35 -19.62 5.09 7.63
N HIS A 36 -19.70 5.04 8.95
CA HIS A 36 -19.58 6.22 9.81
C HIS A 36 -18.15 6.78 9.84
N LEU A 37 -17.15 5.92 9.59
CA LEU A 37 -15.75 6.29 9.42
C LEU A 37 -15.30 6.09 7.99
N LYS A 38 -14.63 7.10 7.46
CA LYS A 38 -14.10 7.13 6.08
C LYS A 38 -12.70 7.70 6.11
N MET A 39 -11.83 7.16 5.27
CA MET A 39 -10.47 7.64 5.11
C MET A 39 -10.51 9.03 4.47
N ASP A 40 -10.05 10.05 5.20
CA ASP A 40 -9.78 11.39 4.66
C ASP A 40 -8.29 11.71 4.89
N GLY A 41 -7.64 12.28 3.89
CA GLY A 41 -6.23 12.04 3.59
C GLY A 41 -5.18 12.61 4.56
N CYS A 42 -4.02 11.93 4.51
CA CYS A 42 -2.65 12.27 4.92
C CYS A 42 -2.12 11.60 6.20
N ILE A 43 -1.11 10.74 6.01
CA ILE A 43 -0.22 10.27 7.06
C ILE A 43 0.86 11.35 7.24
N SER A 44 0.94 12.00 8.40
CA SER A 44 2.14 12.79 8.71
C SER A 44 2.97 12.07 9.76
N ALA A 45 4.26 11.97 9.48
CA ALA A 45 5.23 11.34 10.36
C ALA A 45 6.11 12.41 11.04
N PRO A 46 6.54 12.20 12.29
CA PRO A 46 7.55 13.04 12.92
C PRO A 46 8.85 13.09 12.07
N LEU A 47 9.53 14.24 12.08
CA LEU A 47 10.84 14.41 11.44
C LEU A 47 11.83 13.34 11.95
N GLY A 48 12.45 12.61 11.01
CA GLY A 48 13.36 11.50 11.32
C GLY A 48 12.69 10.12 11.39
N SER A 49 11.37 10.04 11.23
CA SER A 49 10.67 8.75 11.14
C SER A 49 10.85 8.16 9.75
N GLN A 50 11.29 6.91 9.68
CA GLN A 50 11.28 6.15 8.43
C GLN A 50 9.89 5.55 8.25
N VAL A 51 8.96 6.30 7.68
CA VAL A 51 7.67 5.75 7.27
C VAL A 51 7.85 5.03 5.94
N CYS A 52 7.65 3.72 5.94
CA CYS A 52 7.46 2.96 4.72
C CYS A 52 6.06 3.29 4.16
N ILE A 53 5.99 4.31 3.30
CA ILE A 53 4.72 4.90 2.82
C ILE A 53 3.92 3.92 1.95
N LYS A 54 4.57 3.00 1.23
CA LYS A 54 3.88 2.06 0.33
C LYS A 54 3.02 1.04 1.07
N SER A 55 3.54 0.39 2.12
CA SER A 55 2.75 -0.63 2.84
C SER A 55 1.67 -0.02 3.71
N SER A 56 1.96 1.08 4.40
CA SER A 56 1.02 1.67 5.36
C SER A 56 -0.25 2.24 4.73
N ALA A 57 -0.15 2.91 3.57
CA ALA A 57 -1.32 3.47 2.90
C ALA A 57 -2.25 2.37 2.34
N GLU A 58 -1.68 1.34 1.69
CA GLU A 58 -2.46 0.20 1.18
C GLU A 58 -3.10 -0.60 2.33
N MET A 59 -2.35 -0.85 3.41
CA MET A 59 -2.87 -1.56 4.58
C MET A 59 -4.03 -0.82 5.25
N ILE A 60 -3.93 0.51 5.37
CA ILE A 60 -5.02 1.33 5.92
C ILE A 60 -6.23 1.32 4.98
N ALA A 61 -6.01 1.44 3.67
CA ALA A 61 -7.10 1.38 2.69
C ALA A 61 -7.83 0.02 2.75
N ASP A 62 -7.09 -1.08 2.83
CA ASP A 62 -7.66 -2.42 3.01
C ASP A 62 -8.39 -2.55 4.35
N TRP A 63 -7.86 -2.00 5.44
CA TRP A 63 -8.55 -2.00 6.73
C TRP A 63 -9.93 -1.33 6.65
N PHE A 64 -10.04 -0.16 6.01
CA PHE A 64 -11.34 0.48 5.77
C PHE A 64 -12.23 -0.37 4.87
N LYS A 65 -11.68 -0.88 3.76
CA LYS A 65 -12.41 -1.70 2.78
C LYS A 65 -13.01 -2.97 3.39
N TYR A 66 -12.31 -3.60 4.33
CA TYR A 66 -12.71 -4.87 4.93
C TYR A 66 -13.35 -4.72 6.33
N GLY A 67 -13.84 -3.52 6.66
CA GLY A 67 -14.63 -3.29 7.87
C GLY A 67 -13.81 -3.41 9.16
N GLY A 68 -12.54 -2.99 9.12
CA GLY A 68 -11.62 -3.04 10.24
C GLY A 68 -10.81 -4.34 10.36
N ARG A 69 -10.85 -5.20 9.34
CA ARG A 69 -10.05 -6.44 9.28
C ARG A 69 -8.75 -6.19 8.53
N THR A 70 -7.66 -6.84 8.94
CA THR A 70 -6.34 -6.69 8.30
C THR A 70 -5.84 -8.01 7.72
N PHE A 71 -4.99 -7.91 6.71
CA PHE A 71 -4.19 -9.04 6.25
C PHE A 71 -2.89 -9.12 7.06
N ASP A 72 -2.31 -10.32 7.08
CA ASP A 72 -1.00 -10.53 7.65
C ASP A 72 0.05 -9.68 6.92
N LEU A 73 1.04 -9.18 7.66
CA LEU A 73 2.09 -8.34 7.08
C LEU A 73 2.90 -9.10 6.01
N GLY A 74 3.11 -10.40 6.21
CA GLY A 74 3.77 -11.28 5.26
C GLY A 74 3.06 -11.38 3.91
N CYS A 75 1.73 -11.19 3.84
CA CYS A 75 0.99 -11.12 2.57
C CYS A 75 1.49 -9.94 1.72
N TYR A 76 1.59 -8.75 2.32
CA TYR A 76 2.08 -7.55 1.63
C TYR A 76 3.56 -7.66 1.29
N GLU A 77 4.38 -8.18 2.20
CA GLU A 77 5.82 -8.35 1.97
C GLU A 77 6.08 -9.30 0.80
N ASN A 78 5.42 -10.46 0.76
CA ASN A 78 5.57 -11.45 -0.31
C ASN A 78 5.06 -10.90 -1.64
N TYR A 79 3.89 -10.26 -1.67
CA TYR A 79 3.35 -9.65 -2.88
C TYR A 79 4.30 -8.58 -3.42
N ASN A 80 4.75 -7.65 -2.56
CA ASN A 80 5.62 -6.55 -2.97
C ASN A 80 6.99 -7.03 -3.44
N LYS A 81 7.53 -8.06 -2.81
CA LYS A 81 8.80 -8.66 -3.23
C LYS A 81 8.67 -9.27 -4.62
N ASN A 82 7.70 -10.16 -4.82
CA ASN A 82 7.54 -10.87 -6.09
C ASN A 82 7.11 -9.93 -7.22
N HIS A 83 6.28 -8.93 -6.92
CA HIS A 83 5.90 -7.90 -7.90
C HIS A 83 7.11 -7.06 -8.33
N ARG A 84 7.98 -6.68 -7.39
CA ARG A 84 9.22 -5.96 -7.72
C ARG A 84 10.19 -6.79 -8.54
N GLU A 85 10.35 -8.08 -8.21
CA GLU A 85 11.18 -9.00 -8.99
C GLU A 85 10.64 -9.14 -10.41
N TRP A 86 9.32 -9.33 -10.55
CA TRP A 86 8.65 -9.38 -11.86
C TRP A 86 8.83 -8.08 -12.65
N GLU A 87 8.65 -6.91 -12.03
CA GLU A 87 8.83 -5.61 -12.68
C GLU A 87 10.28 -5.40 -13.16
N GLY A 88 11.25 -5.84 -12.36
CA GLY A 88 12.67 -5.82 -12.71
C GLY A 88 12.98 -6.71 -13.93
N ASP A 89 12.51 -7.96 -13.91
CA ASP A 89 12.69 -8.91 -15.01
C ASP A 89 12.00 -8.43 -16.29
N TRP A 90 10.77 -7.95 -16.17
CA TRP A 90 10.01 -7.35 -17.27
C TRP A 90 10.77 -6.18 -17.88
N SER A 91 11.23 -5.24 -17.06
CA SER A 91 11.96 -4.06 -17.50
C SER A 91 13.27 -4.41 -18.19
N ALA A 92 14.05 -5.33 -17.61
CA ALA A 92 15.31 -5.79 -18.21
C ALA A 92 15.08 -6.43 -19.58
N ARG A 93 14.06 -7.28 -19.70
CA ARG A 93 13.67 -7.92 -20.96
C ARG A 93 13.19 -6.92 -22.01
N TRP A 94 12.40 -5.93 -21.61
CA TRP A 94 11.95 -4.85 -22.49
C TRP A 94 13.11 -4.01 -23.01
N ILE A 95 14.04 -3.62 -22.13
CA ILE A 95 15.25 -2.88 -22.52
C ILE A 95 16.09 -3.72 -23.49
N ALA A 96 16.31 -5.00 -23.20
CA ALA A 96 17.06 -5.90 -24.07
C ALA A 96 16.42 -6.01 -25.47
N HIS A 97 15.08 -6.09 -25.54
CA HIS A 97 14.35 -6.08 -26.80
C HIS A 97 14.58 -4.78 -27.60
N GLN A 98 14.43 -3.62 -26.96
CA GLN A 98 14.64 -2.32 -27.59
C GLN A 98 16.07 -2.13 -28.09
N LEU A 99 17.07 -2.63 -27.34
CA LEU A 99 18.48 -2.53 -27.71
C LEU A 99 18.93 -3.59 -28.74
N GLY A 100 18.28 -4.77 -28.77
CA GLY A 100 18.71 -5.90 -29.60
C GLY A 100 18.42 -5.72 -31.08
N HIS A 101 17.16 -5.38 -31.41
CA HIS A 101 16.75 -5.14 -32.80
C HIS A 101 15.72 -4.02 -32.93
N GLY A 102 15.27 -3.41 -31.82
CA GLY A 102 14.38 -2.26 -31.84
C GLY A 102 13.10 -2.52 -32.64
N GLU A 103 12.85 -1.67 -33.66
CA GLU A 103 11.69 -1.77 -34.55
C GLU A 103 11.84 -2.82 -35.66
N GLN A 104 13.03 -3.39 -35.88
CA GLN A 104 13.17 -4.50 -36.82
C GLN A 104 12.49 -5.74 -36.25
N LEU A 105 11.50 -6.23 -36.99
CA LEU A 105 10.77 -7.46 -36.66
C LEU A 105 11.74 -8.65 -36.64
N ASP A 106 11.86 -9.28 -35.48
CA ASP A 106 12.57 -10.54 -35.30
C ASP A 106 11.57 -11.65 -34.96
N ASN A 107 11.50 -12.66 -35.85
CA ASN A 107 10.64 -13.83 -35.69
C ASN A 107 11.15 -14.82 -34.63
N ALA A 108 12.31 -14.59 -34.03
CA ALA A 108 12.79 -15.32 -32.85
C ALA A 108 12.52 -14.57 -31.54
N CYS A 109 12.08 -13.30 -31.61
CA CYS A 109 11.86 -12.48 -30.42
C CYS A 109 10.43 -12.58 -29.89
N ASN A 110 10.31 -13.02 -28.63
CA ASN A 110 9.02 -13.16 -27.96
C ASN A 110 8.22 -11.85 -27.89
N PHE A 111 8.89 -10.69 -27.78
CA PHE A 111 8.22 -9.38 -27.77
C PHE A 111 7.63 -9.01 -29.13
N CYS A 112 8.37 -9.21 -30.22
CA CYS A 112 7.86 -8.97 -31.58
C CYS A 112 6.69 -9.89 -31.92
N GLN A 113 6.72 -11.13 -31.41
CA GLN A 113 5.66 -12.10 -31.67
C GLN A 113 4.47 -12.00 -30.72
N SER A 114 4.48 -11.07 -29.77
CA SER A 114 3.43 -10.97 -28.73
C SER A 114 3.22 -12.30 -27.99
N LEU A 115 4.27 -13.13 -27.87
CA LEU A 115 4.21 -14.39 -27.14
C LEU A 115 4.01 -14.09 -25.65
N PRO A 116 3.34 -14.98 -24.90
CA PRO A 116 3.04 -14.74 -23.50
C PRO A 116 4.32 -14.50 -22.72
N ILE A 117 4.37 -13.34 -22.08
CA ILE A 117 5.47 -12.93 -21.22
C ILE A 117 5.14 -13.40 -19.80
N LEU A 118 6.13 -13.37 -18.90
CA LEU A 118 5.96 -13.69 -17.48
C LEU A 118 4.68 -13.06 -16.92
N GLU A 119 3.82 -13.90 -16.35
CA GLU A 119 2.55 -13.48 -15.79
C GLU A 119 2.79 -12.57 -14.58
N GLU A 120 2.08 -11.43 -14.52
CA GLU A 120 2.17 -10.50 -13.39
C GLU A 120 1.65 -11.18 -12.11
N PRO A 121 2.37 -11.08 -10.97
CA PRO A 121 1.89 -11.56 -9.68
C PRO A 121 0.54 -10.95 -9.33
N LYS A 122 -0.48 -11.79 -9.09
CA LYS A 122 -1.84 -11.30 -8.80
C LYS A 122 -2.07 -11.26 -7.31
N LYS A 123 -2.65 -10.15 -6.80
CA LYS A 123 -3.01 -10.01 -5.37
C LYS A 123 -3.76 -11.23 -4.79
N PRO A 124 -4.76 -11.85 -5.47
CA PRO A 124 -5.46 -13.02 -4.93
C PRO A 124 -4.59 -14.23 -4.56
N ASP A 125 -3.38 -14.33 -5.11
CA ASP A 125 -2.45 -15.44 -4.81
C ASP A 125 -1.72 -15.25 -3.46
N TYR A 126 -1.75 -14.03 -2.92
CA TYR A 126 -1.03 -13.63 -1.69
C TYR A 126 -1.98 -13.27 -0.56
N PHE A 127 -3.18 -12.79 -0.89
CA PHE A 127 -4.16 -12.29 0.05
C PHE A 127 -5.34 -13.28 0.17
N PRO A 128 -5.64 -13.80 1.37
CA PRO A 128 -6.82 -14.65 1.56
C PRO A 128 -8.11 -13.87 1.24
N LYS A 129 -9.19 -14.59 0.93
CA LYS A 129 -10.49 -13.96 0.65
C LYS A 129 -11.04 -13.18 1.84
N GLU A 130 -10.76 -13.66 3.05
CA GLU A 130 -11.17 -12.99 4.28
C GLU A 130 -9.94 -12.62 5.14
N PRO A 131 -9.73 -11.32 5.39
CA PRO A 131 -8.72 -10.86 6.33
C PRO A 131 -9.09 -11.20 7.79
N SER A 132 -8.09 -11.23 8.65
CA SER A 132 -8.26 -11.61 10.06
C SER A 132 -8.82 -10.47 10.90
N VAL A 133 -9.52 -10.84 11.97
CA VAL A 133 -9.86 -9.90 13.04
C VAL A 133 -8.60 -9.67 13.88
N ILE A 134 -8.29 -8.41 14.18
CA ILE A 134 -7.20 -8.08 15.10
C ILE A 134 -7.56 -8.64 16.48
N SER A 135 -6.76 -9.59 16.98
CA SER A 135 -6.89 -10.08 18.34
C SER A 135 -6.06 -9.20 19.27
N LEU A 136 -6.70 -8.27 19.95
CA LEU A 136 -6.08 -7.47 21.01
C LEU A 136 -6.07 -8.30 22.31
N SER A 137 -5.14 -9.25 22.41
CA SER A 137 -4.83 -9.92 23.69
C SER A 137 -4.02 -9.01 24.62
#